data_AF-A0A9J8ABJ1-F1
#
_entry.id   AF-A0A9J8ABJ1-F1
#
_cell.length_a   1.000
_cell.length_b   1.000
_cell.length_c   1.000
_cell.angle_alpha   90.00
_cell.angle_beta   90.00
_cell.angle_gamma   90.00
#
_symmetry.space_group_name_H-M   'P 1'
#
loop_
_entity.id
_entity.type
_entity.pdbx_description
1 polymer ?
#
loop_
_entity_poly.entity_id
_entity_poly.type
_entity_poly.pdbx_seq_one_letter_code
_entity_poly.pdbx_strand_id
1 'polypeptide(L)'
;MSEWERKVILSNSERGMVVGARRAGLSISLSAQLLGFSRTTISRVYKEWCEKGKTSSMRQSCGRKCLVDARGQRRMGRLYHLYKYMK
;
A
#
# COMPACT_ATOMS: atom_id res chain seq x y z
N MET A 1 -35.20 -1.55 -10.92
CA MET A 1 -34.09 -2.51 -11.09
C MET A 1 -32.85 -1.74 -11.55
N SER A 2 -31.66 -1.72 -10.94
CA SER A 2 -31.17 -1.85 -9.56
C SER A 2 -29.81 -1.13 -9.55
N GLU A 3 -29.47 -0.58 -8.40
CA GLU A 3 -28.39 0.35 -7.99
C GLU A 3 -26.92 -0.03 -8.31
N TRP A 4 -26.62 -0.60 -9.49
CA TRP A 4 -25.27 -1.10 -9.87
C TRP A 4 -24.64 -0.35 -11.07
N GLU A 5 -25.08 0.88 -11.34
CA GLU A 5 -24.62 1.69 -12.47
C GLU A 5 -23.17 2.25 -12.33
N ARG A 6 -22.36 2.00 -13.37
CA ARG A 6 -21.10 2.69 -13.74
C ARG A 6 -19.90 2.43 -12.83
N LYS A 7 -19.44 1.18 -12.76
CA LYS A 7 -18.05 0.88 -12.37
C LYS A 7 -17.15 1.27 -13.54
N VAL A 8 -16.54 2.45 -13.50
CA VAL A 8 -15.49 2.85 -14.44
C VAL A 8 -14.36 1.83 -14.29
N ILE A 9 -14.13 1.01 -15.32
CA ILE A 9 -13.10 -0.03 -15.31
C ILE A 9 -11.76 0.66 -15.51
N LEU A 10 -11.14 1.10 -14.41
CA LEU A 10 -9.76 1.57 -14.40
C LEU A 10 -8.83 0.39 -14.16
N SER A 11 -7.74 0.34 -14.93
CA SER A 11 -6.64 -0.59 -14.70
C SER A 11 -6.00 -0.34 -13.32
N ASN A 12 -5.38 -1.37 -12.75
CA ASN A 12 -4.64 -1.26 -11.49
C ASN A 12 -3.53 -0.19 -11.58
N SER A 13 -2.90 -0.03 -12.74
CA SER A 13 -1.89 1.00 -12.99
C SER A 13 -2.48 2.41 -12.91
N GLU A 14 -3.63 2.64 -13.54
CA GLU A 14 -4.33 3.94 -13.53
C GLU A 14 -4.84 4.30 -12.14
N ARG A 15 -5.39 3.33 -11.41
CA ARG A 15 -5.75 3.48 -9.99
C ARG A 15 -4.52 3.88 -9.16
N GLY A 16 -3.37 3.28 -9.42
CA GLY A 16 -2.09 3.62 -8.80
C GLY A 16 -1.66 5.06 -9.07
N MET A 17 -1.79 5.53 -10.32
CA MET A 17 -1.47 6.91 -10.71
C MET A 17 -2.37 7.93 -10.00
N VAL A 18 -3.68 7.68 -9.91
CA VAL A 18 -4.63 8.54 -9.19
C VAL A 18 -4.28 8.64 -7.70
N VAL A 19 -3.97 7.51 -7.06
CA VAL A 19 -3.55 7.50 -5.66
C VAL A 19 -2.22 8.22 -5.47
N GLY A 20 -1.26 8.00 -6.37
CA GLY A 20 0.04 8.67 -6.35
C GLY A 20 -0.07 10.18 -6.43
N ALA A 21 -0.84 10.69 -7.40
CA ALA A 21 -1.10 12.12 -7.57
C ALA A 21 -1.71 12.75 -6.30
N ARG A 22 -2.71 12.09 -5.70
CA ARG A 22 -3.36 12.58 -4.47
C ARG A 22 -2.43 12.51 -3.25
N ARG A 23 -1.59 11.49 -3.14
CA ARG A 23 -0.58 11.37 -2.07
C ARG A 23 0.55 12.39 -2.20
N ALA A 24 0.84 12.86 -3.41
CA ALA A 24 1.79 13.96 -3.66
C ALA A 24 1.21 15.34 -3.31
N GLY A 25 -0.04 15.43 -2.83
CA GLY A 25 -0.68 16.69 -2.44
C GLY A 25 -1.37 17.43 -3.58
N LEU A 26 -1.43 16.85 -4.80
CA LEU A 26 -2.10 17.48 -5.93
C LEU A 26 -3.61 17.58 -5.69
N SER A 27 -4.23 18.71 -6.05
CA SER A 27 -5.68 18.88 -5.94
C SER A 27 -6.44 17.91 -6.85
N ILE A 28 -7.73 17.69 -6.59
CA ILE A 28 -8.57 16.79 -7.41
C ILE A 28 -8.65 17.31 -8.86
N SER A 29 -8.82 18.62 -9.05
CA SER A 29 -8.89 19.24 -10.37
C SER A 29 -7.56 19.13 -11.13
N LEU A 30 -6.43 19.35 -10.45
CA LEU A 30 -5.11 19.24 -11.08
C LEU A 30 -4.78 17.78 -11.44
N SER A 31 -5.15 16.83 -10.57
CA SER A 31 -5.01 15.40 -10.85
C SER A 31 -5.87 14.95 -12.03
N ALA A 32 -7.09 15.52 -12.16
CA ALA A 32 -8.02 15.24 -13.26
C ALA A 32 -7.46 15.74 -14.59
N GLN A 33 -6.90 16.94 -14.60
CA GLN A 33 -6.25 17.51 -15.78
C GLN A 33 -5.01 16.72 -16.18
N LEU A 34 -4.16 16.36 -15.22
CA LEU A 34 -2.90 15.64 -15.48
C LEU A 34 -3.13 14.23 -16.03
N LEU A 35 -4.11 13.52 -15.50
CA LEU A 35 -4.39 12.13 -15.86
C LEU A 35 -5.47 11.99 -16.94
N GLY A 36 -6.09 13.09 -17.37
CA GLY A 36 -7.21 13.06 -18.33
C GLY A 36 -8.49 12.42 -17.80
N PHE A 37 -8.63 12.26 -16.49
CA PHE A 37 -9.82 11.66 -15.87
C PHE A 37 -10.81 12.72 -15.38
N SER A 38 -12.08 12.34 -15.24
CA SER A 38 -13.05 13.20 -14.59
C SER A 38 -12.75 13.36 -13.08
N ARG A 39 -13.12 14.52 -12.53
CA ARG A 39 -13.01 14.80 -11.08
C ARG A 39 -13.77 13.76 -10.24
N THR A 40 -14.91 13.28 -10.73
CA THR A 40 -15.74 12.27 -10.05
C THR A 40 -15.06 10.91 -10.01
N THR A 41 -14.37 10.50 -11.09
CA THR A 41 -13.57 9.27 -11.14
C THR A 41 -12.44 9.33 -10.13
N ILE A 42 -11.70 10.45 -10.08
CA ILE A 42 -10.60 10.63 -9.11
C ILE A 42 -11.11 10.60 -7.67
N SER A 43 -12.21 11.30 -7.39
CA SER A 43 -12.83 11.31 -6.05
C SER A 43 -13.26 9.90 -5.62
N ARG A 44 -13.91 9.14 -6.51
CA ARG A 44 -14.32 7.75 -6.24
C ARG A 44 -13.15 6.82 -5.99
N VAL A 45 -12.12 6.83 -6.84
CA VAL A 45 -10.93 5.98 -6.69
C VAL A 45 -10.19 6.31 -5.40
N TYR A 46 -10.03 7.59 -5.09
CA TYR A 46 -9.36 8.03 -3.88
C TYR A 46 -10.16 7.68 -2.62
N LYS A 47 -11.49 7.81 -2.66
CA LYS A 47 -12.40 7.39 -1.59
C LYS A 47 -12.35 5.87 -1.38
N GLU A 48 -12.45 5.08 -2.45
CA GLU A 48 -12.29 3.62 -2.39
C GLU A 48 -10.93 3.22 -1.79
N TRP A 49 -9.85 3.92 -2.14
CA TRP A 49 -8.52 3.66 -1.59
C TRP A 49 -8.42 4.01 -0.10
N CYS A 50 -9.04 5.11 0.33
CA CYS A 50 -9.12 5.50 1.74
C CYS A 50 -10.00 4.54 2.56
N GLU A 51 -11.13 4.09 2.01
CA GLU A 51 -12.07 3.16 2.65
C GLU A 51 -11.50 1.74 2.75
N LYS A 52 -10.80 1.27 1.70
CA LYS A 52 -9.97 0.05 1.74
C LYS A 52 -8.65 0.26 2.52
N GLY A 53 -8.59 1.35 3.29
CA GLY A 53 -7.38 2.03 3.73
C GLY A 53 -6.32 1.11 4.28
N LYS A 54 -5.07 1.34 3.86
CA LYS A 54 -3.81 0.97 4.55
C LYS A 54 -3.67 -0.49 5.03
N THR A 55 -4.60 -1.39 4.73
CA THR A 55 -4.69 -2.77 5.24
C THR A 55 -4.08 -3.79 4.29
N SER A 56 -3.82 -3.45 3.03
CA SER A 56 -2.77 -4.14 2.28
C SER A 56 -1.46 -3.36 2.40
N SER A 57 -0.94 -3.34 3.62
CA SER A 57 0.49 -3.40 3.77
C SER A 57 0.94 -4.72 3.12
N MET A 58 1.12 -4.71 1.79
CA MET A 58 1.99 -5.63 1.08
C MET A 58 3.45 -5.45 1.51
N ARG A 59 3.70 -4.66 2.57
CA ARG A 59 4.91 -4.67 3.37
C ARG A 59 4.97 -5.81 4.39
N GLN A 60 3.88 -6.53 4.67
CA GLN A 60 4.02 -7.76 5.46
C GLN A 60 4.82 -8.84 4.71
N SER A 61 4.82 -8.78 3.38
CA SER A 61 5.59 -9.69 2.52
C SER A 61 6.76 -9.03 1.81
N CYS A 62 7.17 -7.80 2.19
CA CYS A 62 8.39 -7.20 1.62
C CYS A 62 9.65 -7.86 2.21
N GLY A 63 9.85 -9.14 1.87
CA GLY A 63 10.97 -9.55 1.04
C GLY A 63 12.38 -9.43 1.60
N ARG A 64 12.58 -9.09 2.88
CA ARG A 64 13.89 -9.33 3.48
C ARG A 64 13.97 -10.82 3.77
N LYS A 65 14.61 -11.57 2.87
CA LYS A 65 14.98 -12.96 3.14
C LYS A 65 15.81 -12.96 4.43
N CYS A 66 15.27 -13.55 5.48
CA CYS A 66 16.05 -13.80 6.68
C CYS A 66 17.22 -14.71 6.26
N LEU A 67 18.46 -14.27 6.51
CA LEU A 67 19.66 -15.08 6.26
C LEU A 67 19.63 -16.39 7.06
N VAL A 68 18.88 -16.40 8.16
CA VAL A 68 18.66 -17.54 9.04
C VAL A 68 17.19 -17.87 9.11
N ASP A 69 16.87 -19.15 9.25
CA ASP A 69 15.53 -19.60 9.54
C ASP A 69 15.09 -19.18 10.97
N ALA A 70 13.80 -19.37 11.29
CA ALA A 70 13.26 -19.01 12.60
C ALA A 70 13.93 -19.76 13.76
N ARG A 71 14.55 -20.92 13.50
CA ARG A 71 15.31 -21.69 14.49
C ARG A 71 16.70 -21.09 14.70
N GLY A 72 17.37 -20.69 13.64
CA GLY A 72 18.64 -19.97 13.64
C GLY A 72 18.51 -18.65 14.39
N GLN A 73 17.47 -17.86 14.12
CA GLN A 73 17.22 -16.60 14.84
C GLN A 73 17.13 -16.82 16.37
N ARG A 74 16.43 -17.88 16.82
CA ARG A 74 16.33 -18.23 18.24
C ARG A 74 17.66 -18.67 18.86
N ARG A 75 18.48 -19.42 18.11
CA ARG A 75 19.83 -19.81 18.56
C ARG A 75 20.74 -18.58 18.74
N MET A 76 20.73 -17.68 17.76
CA MET A 76 21.51 -16.44 17.82
C MET A 76 21.10 -15.55 19.00
N GLY A 77 19.78 -15.42 19.24
CA GLY A 77 19.27 -14.68 20.40
C GLY A 77 19.77 -15.24 21.74
N ARG A 78 19.84 -16.57 21.87
CA ARG A 78 20.38 -17.22 23.08
C ARG A 78 21.88 -16.99 23.24
N LEU A 79 22.66 -17.08 22.16
CA LEU A 79 24.10 -16.81 22.22
C LEU A 79 24.39 -15.35 22.58
N TYR A 80 23.69 -14.40 21.97
CA TYR A 80 23.79 -12.98 22.31
C TYR A 80 23.45 -12.74 23.79
N HIS A 81 22.36 -13.36 24.26
CA HIS A 81 21.98 -13.29 25.67
C HIS A 81 23.11 -13.84 26.55
N LEU A 82 23.56 -15.08 26.35
CA LEU A 82 24.65 -15.68 27.14
C LEU A 82 25.93 -14.81 27.14
N TYR A 83 26.35 -14.32 25.97
CA TYR A 83 27.50 -13.43 25.86
C TYR A 83 27.32 -12.14 26.67
N LYS A 84 26.11 -11.57 26.70
CA LYS A 84 25.79 -10.37 27.48
C LYS A 84 25.87 -10.59 29.01
N TYR A 85 25.59 -11.80 29.51
CA TYR A 85 25.63 -12.09 30.96
C TYR A 85 26.98 -12.66 31.43
N MET A 86 27.86 -13.06 30.52
CA MET A 86 29.21 -13.52 30.86
C MET A 86 30.29 -12.43 30.74
N LYS A 87 29.88 -11.17 30.51
CA LYS A 87 30.74 -9.99 30.31
C LYS A 87 30.31 -8.89 31.26
#